data_AF-A0A8T3MUZ3-F1
#
_entry.id   AF-A0A8T3MUZ3-F1
#
_cell.length_a   1.000
_cell.length_b   1.000
_cell.length_c   1.000
_cell.angle_alpha   90.00
_cell.angle_beta   90.00
_cell.angle_gamma   90.00
#
_symmetry.space_group_name_H-M   'P 1'
#
loop_
_entity.id
_entity.type
_entity.pdbx_description
1 polymer ?
#
loop_
_entity_poly.entity_id
_entity_poly.type
_entity_poly.pdbx_seq_one_letter_code
_entity_poly.pdbx_strand_id
1 'polypeptide(L)'
;MTSYAIFLRGVNVGGITIKMADLRTTLEALPIANVRTILASGNVLADSDLSAPKLKETVEAALRKRFGYDAWVIVLTTDRVAALVEACPYPADDAAMHTYITLASDASALDELSAAAADD
;
A
#
# COMPACT_ATOMS: atom_id res chain seq x y z
N MET A 1 -0.48 1.97 -19.53
CA MET A 1 -0.02 1.81 -18.13
C MET A 1 -0.92 2.58 -17.20
N THR A 2 -1.48 1.86 -16.22
CA THR A 2 -2.27 2.40 -15.12
C THR A 2 -1.33 2.85 -14.01
N SER A 3 -1.63 3.97 -13.35
CA SER A 3 -0.86 4.43 -12.19
C SER A 3 -1.38 3.80 -10.90
N TYR A 4 -0.47 3.22 -10.11
CA TYR A 4 -0.78 2.46 -8.91
C TYR A 4 -0.06 3.00 -7.68
N ALA A 5 -0.80 3.09 -6.58
CA ALA A 5 -0.26 3.18 -5.24
C ALA A 5 -0.09 1.76 -4.65
N ILE A 6 1.12 1.46 -4.19
CA ILE A 6 1.52 0.20 -3.59
C ILE A 6 1.88 0.49 -2.13
N PHE A 7 1.07 -0.02 -1.21
CA PHE A 7 1.23 0.16 0.24
C PHE A 7 1.88 -1.08 0.82
N LEU A 8 3.14 -0.97 1.27
CA LEU A 8 3.82 -2.06 1.97
C LEU A 8 3.37 -2.10 3.44
N ARG A 9 3.28 -3.30 4.00
CA ARG A 9 2.97 -3.52 5.41
C ARG A 9 4.18 -4.06 6.17
N GLY A 10 4.35 -3.63 7.42
CA GLY A 10 5.36 -4.20 8.33
C GLY A 10 6.80 -3.83 7.99
N VAL A 11 7.01 -2.70 7.33
CA VAL A 11 8.34 -2.20 6.95
C VAL A 11 8.82 -1.17 7.97
N ASN A 12 10.12 -1.19 8.30
CA ASN A 12 10.76 -0.26 9.26
C ASN A 12 10.16 -0.32 10.68
N VAL A 13 9.58 -1.46 11.03
CA VAL A 13 9.04 -1.81 12.34
C VAL A 13 9.51 -3.21 12.72
N GLY A 14 9.61 -3.52 14.02
CA GLY A 14 9.86 -4.89 14.49
C GLY A 14 11.16 -5.54 14.00
N GLY A 15 12.20 -4.77 13.71
CA GLY A 15 13.51 -5.28 13.27
C GLY A 15 13.68 -5.47 11.76
N ILE A 16 12.64 -5.22 10.96
CA ILE A 16 12.74 -5.21 9.49
C ILE A 16 13.11 -3.79 9.05
N THR A 17 14.33 -3.59 8.56
CA THR A 17 14.79 -2.28 8.04
C THR A 17 15.00 -2.36 6.53
N ILE A 18 14.22 -1.59 5.77
CA ILE A 18 14.35 -1.49 4.31
C ILE A 18 14.77 -0.08 3.94
N LYS A 19 15.93 0.04 3.30
CA LYS A 19 16.37 1.31 2.70
C LYS A 19 15.52 1.59 1.47
N MET A 20 14.97 2.80 1.37
CA MET A 20 14.12 3.19 0.23
C MET A 20 14.85 3.11 -1.12
N ALA A 21 16.18 3.30 -1.14
CA ALA A 21 17.00 3.08 -2.33
C ALA A 21 16.98 1.61 -2.78
N ASP A 22 17.16 0.66 -1.86
CA ASP A 22 17.09 -0.77 -2.17
C ASP A 22 15.68 -1.18 -2.61
N LEU A 23 14.65 -0.62 -1.96
CA LEU A 23 13.25 -0.84 -2.36
C LEU A 23 13.02 -0.38 -3.81
N ARG A 24 13.42 0.85 -4.13
CA ARG A 24 13.31 1.39 -5.48
C ARG A 24 14.02 0.52 -6.51
N THR A 25 15.30 0.19 -6.29
CA THR A 25 16.08 -0.67 -7.20
C THR A 25 15.41 -2.04 -7.40
N THR A 26 14.81 -2.60 -6.35
CA THR A 26 14.12 -3.90 -6.43
C THR A 26 12.88 -3.82 -7.31
N LEU A 27 12.13 -2.72 -7.21
CA LEU A 27 10.91 -2.50 -7.98
C LEU A 27 11.20 -2.08 -9.42
N GLU A 28 12.27 -1.32 -9.67
CA GLU A 28 12.72 -0.95 -11.02
C GLU A 28 13.19 -2.16 -11.85
N ALA A 29 13.49 -3.30 -11.21
CA ALA A 29 13.81 -4.55 -11.88
C ALA A 29 12.57 -5.33 -12.37
N LEU A 30 11.36 -4.85 -12.07
CA LEU A 30 10.08 -5.44 -12.49
C LEU A 30 9.59 -4.78 -13.79
N PRO A 31 8.63 -5.39 -14.52
CA PRO A 31 8.02 -4.78 -15.70
C PRO A 31 7.03 -3.65 -15.32
N ILE A 32 7.53 -2.62 -14.64
CA ILE A 32 6.81 -1.42 -14.19
C ILE A 32 7.66 -0.18 -14.49
N ALA A 33 7.05 1.00 -14.49
CA ALA A 33 7.75 2.26 -14.76
C ALA A 33 7.47 3.31 -13.67
N ASN A 34 8.22 4.43 -13.73
CA ASN A 34 8.00 5.62 -12.91
C ASN A 34 7.97 5.36 -11.39
N VAL A 35 8.80 4.41 -10.92
CA VAL A 35 8.87 4.01 -9.51
C VAL A 35 9.31 5.17 -8.62
N ARG A 36 8.46 5.53 -7.66
CA ARG A 36 8.68 6.61 -6.70
C ARG A 36 8.30 6.15 -5.29
N THR A 37 9.25 6.20 -4.36
CA THR A 37 8.99 5.96 -2.93
C THR A 37 8.50 7.24 -2.25
N ILE A 38 7.53 7.14 -1.35
CA ILE A 38 7.02 8.24 -0.54
C ILE A 38 7.53 8.08 0.91
N LEU A 39 8.32 9.05 1.37
CA LEU A 39 8.91 9.07 2.72
C LEU A 39 9.66 7.74 3.04
N ALA A 40 9.78 7.41 4.33
CA ALA A 40 10.37 6.16 4.83
C ALA A 40 9.29 5.15 5.28
N SER A 41 8.05 5.30 4.80
CA SER A 41 6.89 4.51 5.23
C SER A 41 6.66 3.24 4.40
N GLY A 42 7.42 3.03 3.33
CA GLY A 42 7.19 1.89 2.42
C GLY A 42 6.02 2.09 1.46
N ASN A 43 5.62 3.32 1.16
CA ASN A 43 4.62 3.60 0.13
C ASN A 43 5.29 3.88 -1.21
N VAL A 44 4.76 3.31 -2.29
CA VAL A 44 5.33 3.43 -3.64
C VAL A 44 4.26 3.83 -4.65
N LEU A 45 4.62 4.73 -5.56
CA LEU A 45 3.88 5.01 -6.79
C LEU A 45 4.64 4.34 -7.95
N ALA A 46 3.92 3.66 -8.84
CA ALA A 46 4.48 3.08 -10.05
C ALA A 46 3.40 2.94 -11.14
N ASP A 47 3.83 2.92 -12.40
CA ASP A 47 2.95 2.66 -13.53
C ASP A 47 3.14 1.22 -14.01
N SER A 48 2.05 0.53 -14.39
CA SER A 48 2.12 -0.84 -14.91
C SER A 48 0.98 -1.16 -15.88
N ASP A 49 1.22 -2.07 -16.81
CA ASP A 49 0.16 -2.70 -17.62
C ASP A 49 -0.39 -3.98 -16.96
N LEU A 50 0.18 -4.41 -15.83
CA LEU A 50 -0.35 -5.50 -15.03
C LEU A 50 -1.65 -5.08 -14.33
N SER A 51 -2.54 -6.04 -14.09
CA SER A 51 -3.68 -5.85 -13.20
C SER A 51 -3.21 -5.72 -11.75
N ALA A 52 -3.98 -5.05 -10.89
CA ALA A 52 -3.63 -4.89 -9.47
C ALA A 52 -3.31 -6.22 -8.75
N PRO A 53 -4.08 -7.32 -8.93
CA PRO A 53 -3.72 -8.62 -8.32
C PRO A 53 -2.37 -9.16 -8.83
N LYS A 54 -2.10 -9.03 -10.14
CA LYS A 54 -0.84 -9.53 -10.70
C LYS A 54 0.35 -8.69 -10.28
N LEU A 55 0.16 -7.38 -10.20
CA LEU A 55 1.16 -6.45 -9.67
C LEU A 55 1.45 -6.75 -8.19
N LYS A 56 0.43 -7.00 -7.37
CA LYS A 56 0.58 -7.44 -5.98
C LYS A 56 1.46 -8.68 -5.87
N GLU A 57 1.10 -9.77 -6.54
CA GLU A 57 1.88 -11.02 -6.53
C GLU A 57 3.34 -10.80 -6.93
N THR A 58 3.55 -10.02 -8.00
CA THR A 58 4.87 -9.75 -8.57
C THR A 58 5.74 -8.96 -7.59
N VAL A 59 5.17 -7.92 -6.98
CA VAL A 59 5.86 -7.09 -5.99
C VAL A 59 6.18 -7.88 -4.73
N GLU A 60 5.22 -8.61 -4.16
CA GLU A 60 5.48 -9.39 -2.96
C GLU A 60 6.56 -10.44 -3.18
N ALA A 61 6.54 -11.16 -4.32
CA ALA A 61 7.57 -12.13 -4.66
C ALA A 61 8.97 -11.50 -4.74
N ALA A 62 9.09 -10.31 -5.34
CA ALA A 62 10.34 -9.58 -5.43
C ALA A 62 10.85 -9.13 -4.05
N LEU A 63 9.94 -8.60 -3.21
CA LEU A 63 10.26 -8.16 -1.85
C LEU A 63 10.69 -9.33 -0.95
N ARG A 64 9.95 -10.45 -0.98
CA ARG A 64 10.31 -11.69 -0.26
C ARG A 64 11.70 -12.16 -0.67
N LYS A 65 11.98 -12.22 -1.97
CA LYS A 65 13.28 -12.66 -2.51
C LYS A 65 14.43 -11.74 -2.10
N ARG A 66 14.23 -10.41 -2.16
CA ARG A 66 15.30 -9.44 -1.90
C ARG A 66 15.61 -9.28 -0.41
N PHE A 67 14.57 -9.23 0.43
CA PHE A 67 14.67 -8.78 1.81
C PHE A 67 14.45 -9.90 2.83
N GLY A 68 14.02 -11.09 2.42
CA GLY A 68 13.96 -12.28 3.29
C GLY A 68 12.89 -12.23 4.37
N TYR A 69 11.81 -11.48 4.16
CA TYR A 69 10.65 -11.42 5.06
C TYR A 69 9.38 -11.82 4.31
N ASP A 70 8.31 -12.13 5.04
CA ASP A 70 7.01 -12.36 4.44
C ASP A 70 6.35 -11.02 4.06
N ALA A 71 6.54 -10.63 2.80
CA ALA A 71 6.08 -9.35 2.27
C ALA A 71 4.59 -9.36 1.94
N TRP A 72 3.88 -8.32 2.37
CA TRP A 72 2.47 -8.10 2.07
C TRP A 72 2.28 -6.69 1.54
N VAL A 73 1.58 -6.56 0.41
CA VAL A 73 1.24 -5.25 -0.15
C VAL A 73 -0.23 -5.14 -0.50
N ILE A 74 -0.74 -3.92 -0.42
CA ILE A 74 -2.04 -3.54 -1.00
C ILE A 74 -1.75 -2.69 -2.23
N VAL A 75 -2.38 -3.03 -3.36
CA VAL A 75 -2.22 -2.31 -4.63
C VAL A 75 -3.56 -1.72 -5.04
N LEU A 76 -3.61 -0.40 -5.17
CA LEU A 76 -4.78 0.34 -5.63
C LEU A 76 -4.38 1.27 -6.77
N THR A 77 -5.30 1.56 -7.69
CA THR A 77 -5.06 2.64 -8.65
C THR A 77 -5.02 3.98 -7.92
N THR A 78 -4.29 4.96 -8.45
CA THR A 78 -4.28 6.32 -7.89
C THR A 78 -5.69 6.92 -7.83
N ASP A 79 -6.50 6.65 -8.85
CA ASP A 79 -7.91 7.10 -8.90
C ASP A 79 -8.74 6.48 -7.78
N ARG A 80 -8.50 5.21 -7.43
CA ARG A 80 -9.19 4.57 -6.31
C ARG A 80 -8.78 5.18 -4.98
N VAL A 81 -7.50 5.52 -4.80
CA VAL A 81 -7.03 6.23 -3.60
C VAL A 81 -7.68 7.62 -3.51
N ALA A 82 -7.73 8.38 -4.60
CA ALA A 82 -8.39 9.69 -4.63
C ALA A 82 -9.88 9.57 -4.26
N ALA A 83 -10.59 8.60 -4.83
CA ALA A 83 -12.00 8.35 -4.52
C ALA A 83 -12.23 7.96 -3.05
N LEU A 84 -11.30 7.21 -2.43
CA LEU A 84 -11.39 6.87 -1.01
C LEU A 84 -11.19 8.11 -0.11
N VAL A 85 -10.26 8.99 -0.49
CA VAL A 85 -10.02 10.25 0.24
C VAL A 85 -11.22 11.18 0.12
N GLU A 86 -11.81 11.31 -1.08
CA GLU A 86 -12.97 12.18 -1.29
C GLU A 86 -14.25 11.64 -0.64
N ALA A 87 -14.39 10.32 -0.51
CA ALA A 87 -15.49 9.70 0.21
C ALA A 87 -15.33 9.74 1.74
N CYS A 88 -14.17 10.15 2.26
CA CYS A 88 -13.93 10.23 3.69
C CYS A 88 -14.78 11.35 4.31
N PRO A 89 -15.73 11.05 5.22
CA PRO A 89 -16.65 12.04 5.76
C PRO A 89 -16.01 12.93 6.83
N TYR A 90 -14.83 12.55 7.32
CA TYR A 90 -14.10 13.27 8.35
C TYR A 90 -13.32 14.45 7.77
N PRO A 91 -13.18 15.56 8.52
CA PRO A 91 -12.35 16.67 8.11
C PRO A 91 -10.88 16.27 7.99
N ALA A 92 -10.09 17.12 7.36
CA ALA A 92 -8.64 17.00 7.37
C ALA A 92 -8.12 16.99 8.83
N ASP A 93 -7.03 16.25 9.06
CA ASP A 93 -6.42 16.10 10.37
C ASP A 93 -6.17 17.43 11.08
N ASP A 94 -6.48 17.43 12.38
CA ASP A 94 -6.11 18.51 13.29
C ASP A 94 -5.52 17.95 14.60
N ALA A 95 -5.26 18.83 15.59
CA ALA A 95 -4.66 18.41 16.85
C ALA A 95 -5.61 17.58 17.75
N ALA A 96 -6.91 17.60 17.47
CA ALA A 96 -7.94 16.91 18.24
C ALA A 96 -8.44 15.63 17.54
N MET A 97 -8.31 15.53 16.22
CA MET A 97 -8.81 14.43 15.41
C MET A 97 -7.77 13.96 14.40
N HIS A 98 -7.55 12.65 14.36
CA HIS A 98 -6.71 12.00 13.37
C HIS A 98 -7.57 11.01 12.57
N THR A 99 -7.63 11.23 11.26
CA THR A 99 -8.46 10.50 10.33
C THR A 99 -7.66 9.38 9.68
N TYR A 100 -8.18 8.15 9.75
CA TYR A 100 -7.56 6.99 9.14
C TYR A 100 -8.42 6.44 8.01
N ILE A 101 -7.77 6.06 6.90
CA ILE A 101 -8.34 5.17 5.89
C ILE A 101 -7.69 3.80 6.07
N THR A 102 -8.47 2.81 6.52
CA THR A 102 -8.00 1.44 6.69
C THR A 102 -8.20 0.67 5.40
N LEU A 103 -7.12 0.05 4.92
CA LEU A 103 -7.14 -0.81 3.73
C LEU A 103 -6.99 -2.27 4.16
N ALA A 104 -7.78 -3.16 3.59
CA ALA A 104 -7.65 -4.60 3.78
C ALA A 104 -7.50 -5.32 2.43
N SER A 105 -6.80 -6.47 2.46
CA SER A 105 -6.71 -7.37 1.29
C SER A 105 -7.90 -8.32 1.17
N ASP A 106 -8.71 -8.42 2.22
CA ASP A 106 -9.87 -9.31 2.32
C ASP A 106 -11.10 -8.46 2.63
N ALA A 107 -12.16 -8.64 1.84
CA ALA A 107 -13.42 -7.93 2.04
C ALA A 107 -14.12 -8.36 3.33
N SER A 108 -14.00 -9.64 3.71
CA SER A 108 -14.61 -10.14 4.95
C SER A 108 -14.06 -9.43 6.19
N ALA A 109 -12.76 -9.09 6.19
CA ALA A 109 -12.15 -8.31 7.26
C ALA A 109 -12.72 -6.88 7.35
N LEU A 110 -13.15 -6.29 6.23
CA LEU A 110 -13.82 -4.99 6.24
C LEU A 110 -15.27 -5.12 6.71
N ASP A 111 -15.95 -6.20 6.33
CA ASP A 111 -17.32 -6.47 6.77
C ASP A 111 -17.36 -6.68 8.31
N GLU A 112 -16.42 -7.46 8.84
CA GLU A 112 -16.25 -7.66 10.28
C GLU A 112 -15.93 -6.35 11.01
N LEU A 113 -15.02 -5.54 10.47
CA LEU A 113 -14.68 -4.24 11.04
C LEU A 113 -15.88 -3.29 11.03
N SER A 114 -16.65 -3.28 9.95
CA SER A 114 -17.85 -2.45 9.82
C SER A 114 -18.95 -2.90 10.78
N ALA A 115 -19.12 -4.21 10.97
CA ALA A 115 -20.09 -4.74 11.93
C ALA A 115 -19.71 -4.37 13.36
N ALA A 116 -18.44 -4.52 13.73
CA ALA A 116 -17.95 -4.16 15.07
C ALA A 116 -18.09 -2.67 15.38
N ALA A 117 -17.99 -1.79 14.37
CA ALA A 117 -18.18 -0.35 14.53
C ALA A 117 -19.66 0.09 14.63
N ALA A 118 -20.62 -0.79 14.30
CA ALA A 118 -22.05 -0.48 14.38
C ALA A 118 -22.67 -0.82 15.75
N ASP A 119 -21.92 -1.51 16.61
CA ASP A 119 -22.35 -1.92 17.96
C ASP A 119 -22.04 -0.87 19.06
N ASP A 120 -21.41 0.26 18.70
CA ASP A 120 -21.17 1.46 19.55
C ASP A 120 -22.09 2.62 19.16
#